data_AF-A0A3L7SC00-F1
#
_entry.id   AF-A0A3L7SC00-F1
#
_cell.length_a   1.000
_cell.length_b   1.000
_cell.length_c   1.000
_cell.angle_alpha   90.00
_cell.angle_beta   90.00
_cell.angle_gamma   90.00
#
_symmetry.space_group_name_H-M   'P 1'
#
loop_
_entity.id
_entity.type
_entity.pdbx_description
1 polymer ?
#
loop_
_entity_poly.entity_id
_entity_poly.type
_entity_poly.pdbx_seq_one_letter_code
_entity_poly.pdbx_strand_id
1 'polypeptide(L)'
;MMFFVAVLSLIAYVAVLLLLARMKPLFAGLTVKYSWRWALVAAVSLLASVVMSGRFFGVSPAVSSLLQLLSVVLMMTPAVSTLGARNPGVSAWQVFVVVPLIIVLLWPGLSDLLSSRGKEPLRLGIPAFSGLCLVLLMSMSTCVGTSLTLASLFFCSAVSLGLFPAMGWMDLMSPWQSVIPFLLLSAVVLSARSFAIRGRAIETAQTRSELVDASWTLFQDFYGLVWARRIQERVNQFASREKWNVLLTHEGFRDANGNAPSDEDLEKPRDALRWVLSRFADDQWISEKLYRLG
;
A
#
# COMPACT_ATOMS: atom_id res chain seq x y z
N MET A 1 -27.20 2.05 21.64
CA MET A 1 -25.93 2.66 21.17
C MET A 1 -24.99 1.66 20.51
N MET A 2 -24.62 0.54 21.15
CA MET A 2 -23.66 -0.44 20.58
C MET A 2 -24.09 -1.03 19.21
N PHE A 3 -25.37 -1.35 19.01
CA PHE A 3 -25.87 -1.86 17.73
C PHE A 3 -25.67 -0.86 16.57
N PHE A 4 -25.95 0.41 16.82
CA PHE A 4 -25.80 1.47 15.81
C PHE A 4 -24.34 1.63 15.38
N VAL A 5 -23.40 1.62 16.34
CA VAL A 5 -21.96 1.70 16.07
C VAL A 5 -21.48 0.49 15.26
N ALA A 6 -21.98 -0.71 15.56
CA ALA A 6 -21.65 -1.92 14.80
C ALA A 6 -22.15 -1.84 13.34
N VAL A 7 -23.37 -1.36 13.12
CA VAL A 7 -23.93 -1.15 11.78
C VAL A 7 -23.10 -0.14 10.98
N LEU A 8 -22.76 1.01 11.58
CA LEU A 8 -21.91 2.01 10.93
C LEU A 8 -20.52 1.47 10.59
N SER A 9 -19.92 0.68 11.49
CA SER A 9 -18.64 0.03 11.28
C SER A 9 -18.69 -0.93 10.09
N LEU A 10 -19.76 -1.73 9.98
CA LEU A 10 -19.99 -2.64 8.87
C LEU A 10 -20.13 -1.88 7.55
N ILE A 11 -20.92 -0.81 7.52
CA ILE A 11 -21.08 0.06 6.34
C ILE A 11 -19.72 0.63 5.91
N ALA A 12 -18.90 1.09 6.86
CA ALA A 12 -17.58 1.63 6.56
C ALA A 12 -16.62 0.57 5.98
N TYR A 13 -16.63 -0.68 6.48
CA TYR A 13 -15.87 -1.78 5.87
C TYR A 13 -16.33 -2.10 4.43
N VAL A 14 -17.64 -2.15 4.21
CA VAL A 14 -18.21 -2.36 2.86
C VAL A 14 -17.80 -1.20 1.93
N ALA A 15 -17.84 0.04 2.42
CA ALA A 15 -17.38 1.20 1.67
C ALA A 15 -15.89 1.11 1.30
N VAL A 16 -15.03 0.69 2.22
CA VAL A 16 -13.59 0.43 1.96
C VAL A 16 -13.44 -0.59 0.82
N LEU A 17 -14.14 -1.73 0.89
CA LEU A 17 -14.05 -2.78 -0.13
C LEU A 17 -14.52 -2.28 -1.51
N LEU A 18 -15.66 -1.57 -1.56
CA LEU A 18 -16.20 -1.02 -2.80
C LEU A 18 -15.29 0.05 -3.41
N LEU A 19 -14.71 0.94 -2.60
CA LEU A 19 -13.77 1.95 -3.06
C LEU A 19 -12.50 1.31 -3.61
N LEU A 20 -11.92 0.33 -2.91
CA LEU A 20 -10.77 -0.42 -3.43
C LEU A 20 -11.09 -1.13 -4.74
N ALA A 21 -12.27 -1.74 -4.88
CA ALA A 21 -12.68 -2.40 -6.12
C ALA A 21 -12.81 -1.40 -7.28
N ARG A 22 -13.36 -0.21 -7.02
CA ARG A 22 -13.48 0.89 -8.02
C ARG A 22 -12.13 1.44 -8.47
N MET A 23 -11.08 1.33 -7.65
CA MET A 23 -9.73 1.75 -8.01
C MET A 23 -9.01 0.80 -8.99
N LYS A 24 -9.59 -0.35 -9.34
CA LYS A 24 -9.01 -1.34 -10.29
C LYS A 24 -8.39 -0.72 -11.55
N PRO A 25 -9.04 0.22 -12.26
CA PRO A 25 -8.49 0.76 -13.50
C PRO A 25 -7.15 1.50 -13.30
N LEU A 26 -6.94 2.10 -12.12
CA LEU A 26 -5.70 2.84 -11.80
C LEU A 26 -4.47 1.93 -11.79
N PHE A 27 -4.66 0.63 -11.58
CA PHE A 27 -3.60 -0.36 -11.47
C PHE A 27 -3.41 -1.19 -12.75
N ALA A 28 -4.18 -0.91 -13.80
CA ALA A 28 -4.01 -1.57 -15.10
C ALA A 28 -2.61 -1.27 -15.66
N GLY A 29 -1.95 -2.30 -16.18
CA GLY A 29 -0.58 -2.22 -16.71
C GLY A 29 0.54 -2.07 -15.68
N LEU A 30 0.23 -1.89 -14.39
CA LEU A 30 1.23 -1.74 -13.33
C LEU A 30 1.53 -3.07 -12.62
N THR A 31 2.78 -3.28 -12.24
CA THR A 31 3.18 -4.40 -11.37
C THR A 31 2.64 -4.26 -9.94
N VAL A 32 2.35 -3.03 -9.48
CA VAL A 32 1.71 -2.80 -8.17
C VAL A 32 0.26 -3.33 -8.09
N LYS A 33 -0.31 -3.84 -9.20
CA LYS A 33 -1.61 -4.53 -9.19
C LYS A 33 -1.70 -5.70 -8.20
N TYR A 34 -0.58 -6.35 -7.88
CA TYR A 34 -0.55 -7.41 -6.86
C TYR A 34 -0.77 -6.85 -5.46
N SER A 35 -0.20 -5.67 -5.16
CA SER A 35 -0.44 -4.95 -3.91
C SER A 35 -1.93 -4.60 -3.75
N TRP A 36 -2.55 -4.10 -4.82
CA TRP A 36 -4.00 -3.84 -4.84
C TRP A 36 -4.85 -5.11 -4.60
N ARG A 37 -4.49 -6.25 -5.21
CA ARG A 37 -5.19 -7.52 -4.97
C ARG A 37 -5.09 -7.95 -3.52
N TRP A 38 -3.90 -7.84 -2.91
CA TRP A 38 -3.71 -8.10 -1.49
C TRP A 38 -4.53 -7.15 -0.61
N ALA A 39 -4.68 -5.88 -1.01
CA ALA A 39 -5.52 -4.93 -0.29
C ALA A 39 -7.00 -5.35 -0.31
N LEU A 40 -7.48 -5.88 -1.44
CA LEU A 40 -8.82 -6.48 -1.53
C LEU A 40 -8.96 -7.71 -0.64
N VAL A 41 -7.98 -8.62 -0.66
CA VAL A 41 -7.98 -9.82 0.20
C VAL A 41 -8.01 -9.42 1.68
N ALA A 42 -7.23 -8.41 2.08
CA ALA A 42 -7.24 -7.88 3.44
C ALA A 42 -8.60 -7.27 3.82
N ALA A 43 -9.21 -6.47 2.93
CA ALA A 43 -10.53 -5.89 3.17
C ALA A 43 -11.63 -6.96 3.30
N VAL A 44 -11.59 -8.00 2.47
CA VAL A 44 -12.50 -9.15 2.57
C VAL A 44 -12.28 -9.91 3.88
N SER A 45 -11.02 -10.16 4.27
CA SER A 45 -10.69 -10.83 5.54
C SER A 45 -11.21 -10.04 6.74
N LEU A 46 -11.01 -8.72 6.77
CA LEU A 46 -11.51 -7.85 7.83
C LEU A 46 -13.04 -7.91 7.93
N LEU A 47 -13.74 -7.79 6.80
CA LEU A 47 -15.18 -7.86 6.76
C LEU A 47 -15.68 -9.23 7.26
N ALA A 48 -15.05 -10.31 6.81
CA ALA A 48 -15.35 -11.66 7.28
C ALA A 48 -15.09 -11.81 8.79
N SER A 49 -13.96 -11.30 9.30
CA SER A 49 -13.63 -11.32 10.72
C SER A 49 -14.71 -10.62 11.56
N VAL A 50 -15.19 -9.46 11.12
CA VAL A 50 -16.23 -8.69 11.83
C VAL A 50 -17.58 -9.41 11.80
N VAL A 51 -17.97 -9.96 10.64
CA VAL A 51 -19.22 -10.71 10.50
C VAL A 51 -19.20 -11.97 11.38
N MET A 52 -18.11 -12.74 11.32
CA MET A 52 -17.95 -13.99 12.07
C MET A 52 -17.82 -13.76 13.58
N SER A 53 -17.21 -12.65 14.00
CA SER A 53 -17.15 -12.26 15.43
C SER A 53 -18.47 -11.69 15.95
N GLY A 54 -19.45 -11.47 15.08
CA GLY A 54 -20.79 -11.06 15.46
C GLY A 54 -21.52 -12.13 16.28
N ARG A 55 -22.51 -11.69 17.08
CA ARG A 55 -23.28 -12.56 17.99
C ARG A 55 -24.04 -13.71 17.30
N PHE A 56 -24.19 -13.66 15.98
CA PHE A 56 -24.98 -14.61 15.22
C PHE A 56 -24.28 -15.95 14.96
N PHE A 57 -22.95 -15.98 14.87
CA PHE A 57 -22.23 -17.18 14.44
C PHE A 57 -21.66 -18.03 15.58
N GLY A 58 -21.73 -17.56 16.82
CA GLY A 58 -21.30 -18.33 18.01
C GLY A 58 -19.82 -18.78 17.96
N VAL A 59 -18.97 -18.04 17.24
CA VAL A 59 -17.57 -18.40 17.05
C VAL A 59 -16.81 -18.29 18.37
N SER A 60 -15.97 -19.29 18.66
CA SER A 60 -15.15 -19.30 19.87
C SER A 60 -14.21 -18.07 19.93
N PRO A 61 -13.89 -17.54 21.13
CA PRO A 61 -13.01 -16.39 21.28
C PRO A 61 -11.65 -16.56 20.57
N ALA A 62 -11.06 -17.76 20.63
CA ALA A 62 -9.78 -18.05 19.99
C ALA A 62 -9.84 -17.91 18.46
N VAL A 63 -10.90 -18.43 17.83
CA VAL A 63 -11.08 -18.33 16.37
C VAL A 63 -11.35 -16.88 15.96
N SER A 64 -12.16 -16.14 16.72
CA SER A 64 -12.38 -14.71 16.47
C SER A 64 -11.09 -13.89 16.59
N SER A 65 -10.27 -14.16 17.61
CA SER A 65 -8.93 -13.57 17.75
C SER A 65 -8.02 -13.93 16.57
N LEU A 66 -8.05 -15.18 16.10
CA LEU A 66 -7.22 -15.62 14.97
C LEU A 66 -7.63 -14.95 13.67
N LEU A 67 -8.94 -14.82 13.41
CA LEU A 67 -9.46 -14.11 12.23
C LEU A 67 -9.09 -12.62 12.25
N GLN A 68 -9.11 -11.99 13.43
CA GLN A 68 -8.64 -10.62 13.57
C GLN A 68 -7.14 -10.51 13.30
N LEU A 69 -6.32 -11.40 13.88
CA LEU A 69 -4.88 -11.41 13.63
C LEU A 69 -4.57 -11.65 12.14
N LEU A 70 -5.24 -12.62 11.51
CA LEU A 70 -5.14 -12.88 10.07
C LEU A 70 -5.45 -11.62 9.25
N SER A 71 -6.54 -10.94 9.59
CA SER A 71 -6.94 -9.73 8.88
C SER A 71 -5.89 -8.64 9.01
N VAL A 72 -5.33 -8.44 10.21
CA VAL A 72 -4.27 -7.47 10.45
C VAL A 72 -2.97 -7.83 9.70
N VAL A 73 -2.57 -9.10 9.71
CA VAL A 73 -1.41 -9.58 8.93
C VAL A 73 -1.64 -9.33 7.43
N LEU A 74 -2.83 -9.67 6.93
CA LEU A 74 -3.19 -9.42 5.53
C LEU A 74 -3.21 -7.94 5.19
N MET A 75 -3.59 -7.04 6.10
CA MET A 75 -3.50 -5.60 5.86
C MET A 75 -2.09 -5.14 5.55
N MET A 76 -1.05 -5.78 6.10
CA MET A 76 0.35 -5.41 5.83
C MET A 76 0.87 -5.93 4.47
N THR A 77 0.22 -6.94 3.90
CA THR A 77 0.66 -7.60 2.65
C THR A 77 0.73 -6.70 1.40
N PRO A 78 -0.13 -5.67 1.21
CA PRO A 78 -0.01 -4.75 0.08
C PRO A 78 1.34 -4.04 0.05
N ALA A 79 1.80 -3.52 1.19
CA ALA A 79 3.06 -2.80 1.26
C ALA A 79 4.26 -3.73 1.00
N VAL A 80 4.26 -4.93 1.59
CA VAL A 80 5.27 -5.96 1.33
C VAL A 80 5.25 -6.39 -0.15
N SER A 81 4.07 -6.50 -0.76
CA SER A 81 3.95 -6.78 -2.20
C SER A 81 4.52 -5.64 -3.05
N THR A 82 4.40 -4.38 -2.64
CA THR A 82 4.97 -3.22 -3.36
C THR A 82 6.49 -3.25 -3.34
N LEU A 83 7.12 -3.71 -2.25
CA LEU A 83 8.58 -3.87 -2.18
C LEU A 83 9.13 -4.83 -3.25
N GLY A 84 8.32 -5.80 -3.70
CA GLY A 84 8.66 -6.73 -4.77
C GLY A 84 8.01 -6.45 -6.12
N ALA A 85 7.39 -5.28 -6.30
CA ALA A 85 6.66 -4.93 -7.52
C ALA A 85 7.62 -4.52 -8.65
N ARG A 86 8.41 -5.48 -9.16
CA ARG A 86 9.35 -5.28 -10.26
C ARG A 86 9.42 -6.51 -11.16
N ASN A 87 9.50 -6.30 -12.47
CA ASN A 87 9.68 -7.33 -13.48
C ASN A 87 11.16 -7.56 -13.86
N PRO A 88 11.55 -8.80 -14.22
CA PRO A 88 10.82 -10.05 -13.94
C PRO A 88 10.88 -10.38 -12.43
N GLY A 89 9.93 -11.19 -11.95
CA GLY A 89 9.97 -11.72 -10.59
C GLY A 89 8.83 -11.30 -9.67
N VAL A 90 8.00 -10.32 -10.05
CA VAL A 90 6.85 -9.89 -9.23
C VAL A 90 5.92 -11.05 -8.82
N SER A 91 5.70 -12.03 -9.70
CA SER A 91 4.89 -13.21 -9.37
C SER A 91 5.57 -14.14 -8.37
N ALA A 92 6.88 -14.36 -8.53
CA ALA A 92 7.66 -15.18 -7.60
C ALA A 92 7.71 -14.55 -6.20
N TRP A 93 7.80 -13.22 -6.11
CA TRP A 93 7.74 -12.49 -4.84
C TRP A 93 6.45 -12.77 -4.04
N GLN A 94 5.30 -12.85 -4.72
CA GLN A 94 4.04 -13.16 -4.03
C GLN A 94 4.07 -14.52 -3.35
N VAL A 95 4.62 -15.52 -4.03
CA VAL A 95 4.63 -16.91 -3.56
C VAL A 95 5.76 -17.17 -2.56
N PHE A 96 6.95 -16.62 -2.78
CA PHE A 96 8.13 -16.95 -1.97
C PHE A 96 8.42 -15.96 -0.84
N VAL A 97 7.80 -14.77 -0.86
CA VAL A 97 7.99 -13.76 0.19
C VAL A 97 6.69 -13.48 0.92
N VAL A 98 5.64 -13.06 0.20
CA VAL A 98 4.39 -12.61 0.84
C VAL A 98 3.66 -13.77 1.53
N VAL A 99 3.50 -14.92 0.87
CA VAL A 99 2.81 -16.09 1.47
C VAL A 99 3.57 -16.66 2.69
N PRO A 100 4.90 -16.93 2.62
CA PRO A 100 5.65 -17.36 3.80
C PRO A 100 5.61 -16.36 4.94
N LEU A 101 5.65 -15.05 4.65
CA LEU A 101 5.50 -14.02 5.67
C LEU A 101 4.17 -14.15 6.42
N ILE A 102 3.04 -14.33 5.69
CA ILE A 102 1.72 -14.54 6.30
C ILE A 102 1.76 -15.77 7.22
N ILE A 103 2.32 -16.89 6.76
CA ILE A 103 2.40 -18.13 7.54
C ILE A 103 3.22 -17.94 8.81
N VAL A 104 4.40 -17.31 8.70
CA VAL A 104 5.31 -17.08 9.84
C VAL A 104 4.68 -16.15 10.87
N LEU A 105 4.03 -15.07 10.43
CA LEU A 105 3.38 -14.11 11.34
C LEU A 105 2.12 -14.69 12.01
N LEU A 106 1.43 -15.63 11.36
CA LEU A 106 0.26 -16.32 11.93
C LEU A 106 0.62 -17.50 12.83
N TRP A 107 1.82 -18.07 12.68
CA TRP A 107 2.25 -19.27 13.38
C TRP A 107 2.04 -19.21 14.90
N PRO A 108 2.38 -18.11 15.62
CA PRO A 108 2.15 -18.03 17.06
C PRO A 108 0.67 -18.16 17.42
N GLY A 109 -0.23 -17.54 16.64
CA GLY A 109 -1.68 -17.63 16.86
C GLY A 109 -2.23 -19.03 16.57
N LEU A 110 -1.70 -19.71 15.55
CA LEU A 110 -2.05 -21.10 15.26
C LEU A 110 -1.60 -22.05 16.37
N SER A 111 -0.38 -21.88 16.88
CA SER A 111 0.17 -22.68 17.98
C SER A 111 -0.65 -22.54 19.26
N ASP A 112 -1.07 -21.32 19.58
CA ASP A 112 -1.89 -21.03 20.75
C ASP A 112 -3.33 -21.56 20.61
N LEU A 113 -3.92 -21.47 19.41
CA LEU A 113 -5.22 -22.09 19.11
C LEU A 113 -5.21 -23.61 19.33
N LEU A 114 -4.14 -24.28 18.87
CA LEU A 114 -3.96 -25.73 19.05
C LEU A 114 -3.76 -26.11 20.52
N SER A 115 -3.07 -25.26 21.29
CA SER A 115 -2.73 -25.53 22.70
C SER A 115 -3.90 -25.26 23.66
N SER A 116 -4.62 -24.16 23.45
CA SER A 116 -5.73 -23.70 24.31
C SER A 116 -7.06 -24.45 24.09
N ARG A 117 -7.11 -25.34 23.09
CA ARG A 117 -8.34 -25.99 22.61
C ARG A 117 -9.46 -24.98 22.28
N GLY A 118 -9.08 -23.76 21.88
CA GLY A 118 -9.99 -22.71 21.42
C GLY A 118 -10.79 -21.98 22.51
N LYS A 119 -10.48 -22.17 23.80
CA LYS A 119 -11.27 -21.58 24.90
C LYS A 119 -10.90 -20.14 25.21
N GLU A 120 -9.62 -19.79 25.07
CA GLU A 120 -9.09 -18.49 25.47
C GLU A 120 -8.77 -17.62 24.23
N PRO A 121 -8.93 -16.28 24.33
CA PRO A 121 -8.51 -15.39 23.27
C PRO A 121 -6.98 -15.45 23.09
N LEU A 122 -6.52 -15.29 21.84
CA LEU A 122 -5.10 -15.40 21.52
C LEU A 122 -4.28 -14.31 22.23
N ARG A 123 -3.11 -14.70 22.75
CA ARG A 123 -2.13 -13.77 23.31
C ARG A 123 -0.77 -13.95 22.64
N LEU A 124 -0.30 -12.89 21.97
CA LEU A 124 0.99 -12.88 21.32
C LEU A 124 2.09 -12.59 22.34
N GLY A 125 3.13 -13.41 22.32
CA GLY A 125 4.38 -13.12 23.02
C GLY A 125 5.13 -11.94 22.38
N ILE A 126 6.01 -11.32 23.17
CA ILE A 126 6.84 -10.18 22.75
C ILE A 126 7.58 -10.43 21.42
N PRO A 127 8.23 -11.59 21.18
CA PRO A 127 8.95 -11.82 19.92
C PRO A 127 8.05 -11.74 18.67
N ALA A 128 6.85 -12.31 18.73
CA ALA A 128 5.90 -12.29 17.63
C ALA A 128 5.41 -10.87 17.34
N PHE A 129 5.10 -10.12 18.41
CA PHE A 129 4.70 -8.73 18.31
C PHE A 129 5.79 -7.84 17.70
N SER A 130 7.05 -8.01 18.14
CA SER A 130 8.18 -7.28 17.56
C SER A 130 8.33 -7.53 16.05
N GLY A 131 8.10 -8.76 15.60
CA GLY A 131 8.07 -9.10 14.17
C GLY A 131 6.98 -8.34 13.41
N LEU A 132 5.75 -8.28 13.95
CA LEU A 132 4.64 -7.53 13.37
C LEU A 132 4.93 -6.02 13.32
N CYS A 133 5.51 -5.45 14.38
CA CYS A 133 5.91 -4.05 14.42
C CYS A 133 6.97 -3.72 13.37
N LEU A 134 7.95 -4.61 13.16
CA LEU A 134 8.99 -4.43 12.14
C LEU A 134 8.38 -4.42 10.73
N VAL A 135 7.46 -5.34 10.44
CA VAL A 135 6.76 -5.39 9.14
C VAL A 135 5.90 -4.14 8.94
N LEU A 136 5.22 -3.67 9.99
CA LEU A 136 4.45 -2.42 9.95
C LEU A 136 5.34 -1.20 9.67
N LEU A 137 6.49 -1.10 10.35
CA LEU A 137 7.46 -0.02 10.14
C LEU A 137 7.99 -0.01 8.71
N MET A 138 8.38 -1.19 8.20
CA MET A 138 8.80 -1.34 6.81
C MET A 138 7.70 -0.92 5.83
N SER A 139 6.45 -1.28 6.13
CA SER A 139 5.27 -0.90 5.33
C SER A 139 5.01 0.61 5.34
N MET A 140 5.22 1.28 6.47
CA MET A 140 5.05 2.73 6.59
C MET A 140 6.13 3.49 5.80
N SER A 141 7.37 3.00 5.86
CA SER A 141 8.54 3.67 5.29
C SER A 141 8.44 3.94 3.78
N THR A 142 7.62 3.16 3.05
CA THR A 142 7.43 3.38 1.62
C THR A 142 6.65 4.65 1.32
N CYS A 143 5.75 5.08 2.20
CA CYS A 143 4.82 6.18 1.93
C CYS A 143 5.17 7.49 2.65
N VAL A 144 6.01 7.44 3.69
CA VAL A 144 6.45 8.65 4.42
C VAL A 144 7.23 9.55 3.48
N GLY A 145 6.85 10.83 3.41
CA GLY A 145 7.47 11.81 2.51
C GLY A 145 6.86 11.86 1.10
N THR A 146 5.77 11.12 0.86
CA THR A 146 4.95 11.25 -0.36
C THR A 146 3.63 11.97 -0.06
N SER A 147 2.81 12.19 -1.10
CA SER A 147 1.45 12.71 -0.91
C SER A 147 0.52 11.75 -0.14
N LEU A 148 0.94 10.50 0.05
CA LEU A 148 0.23 9.46 0.78
C LEU A 148 0.64 9.37 2.26
N THR A 149 1.48 10.28 2.76
CA THR A 149 1.95 10.26 4.17
C THR A 149 0.78 10.26 5.16
N LEU A 150 -0.24 11.10 4.96
CA LEU A 150 -1.37 11.14 5.87
C LEU A 150 -2.23 9.86 5.78
N ALA A 151 -2.44 9.35 4.56
CA ALA A 151 -3.16 8.10 4.36
C ALA A 151 -2.45 6.91 5.02
N SER A 152 -1.11 6.86 4.94
CA SER A 152 -0.32 5.81 5.57
C SER A 152 -0.35 5.89 7.10
N LEU A 153 -0.40 7.09 7.70
CA LEU A 153 -0.58 7.26 9.14
C LEU A 153 -1.94 6.75 9.64
N PHE A 154 -3.02 7.04 8.91
CA PHE A 154 -4.35 6.50 9.24
C PHE A 154 -4.38 4.97 9.12
N PHE A 155 -3.80 4.45 8.05
CA PHE A 155 -3.67 3.01 7.84
C PHE A 155 -2.85 2.33 8.96
N CYS A 156 -1.69 2.88 9.33
CA CYS A 156 -0.85 2.35 10.41
C CYS A 156 -1.55 2.40 11.77
N SER A 157 -2.33 3.47 12.02
CA SER A 157 -3.15 3.59 13.23
C SER A 157 -4.22 2.48 13.28
N ALA A 158 -4.87 2.20 12.14
CA ALA A 158 -5.88 1.14 12.05
C ALA A 158 -5.27 -0.25 12.31
N VAL A 159 -4.12 -0.54 11.70
CA VAL A 159 -3.37 -1.79 11.91
C VAL A 159 -2.94 -1.93 13.37
N SER A 160 -2.36 -0.89 13.96
CA SER A 160 -1.91 -0.91 15.37
C SER A 160 -3.07 -1.17 16.32
N LEU A 161 -4.21 -0.51 16.11
CA LEU A 161 -5.40 -0.70 16.92
C LEU A 161 -5.99 -2.11 16.79
N GLY A 162 -5.87 -2.70 15.59
CA GLY A 162 -6.21 -4.09 15.33
C GLY A 162 -5.31 -5.11 16.03
N LEU A 163 -4.05 -4.76 16.35
CA LEU A 163 -3.11 -5.62 17.07
C LEU A 163 -3.33 -5.63 18.58
N PHE A 164 -3.88 -4.56 19.17
CA PHE A 164 -3.99 -4.43 20.62
C PHE A 164 -4.75 -5.56 21.33
N PRO A 165 -5.82 -6.15 20.75
CA PRO A 165 -6.45 -7.31 21.36
C PRO A 165 -5.56 -8.54 21.45
N ALA A 166 -4.74 -8.80 20.42
CA ALA A 166 -3.80 -9.91 20.42
C ALA A 166 -2.67 -9.72 21.45
N MET A 167 -2.45 -8.50 21.94
CA MET A 167 -1.50 -8.20 23.02
C MET A 167 -2.12 -8.30 24.43
N GLY A 168 -3.44 -8.50 24.52
CA GLY A 168 -4.16 -8.41 25.79
C GLY A 168 -4.23 -7.01 26.38
N TRP A 169 -3.89 -5.97 25.60
CA TRP A 169 -4.00 -4.56 26.02
C TRP A 169 -5.43 -4.02 25.90
N MET A 170 -6.28 -4.75 25.17
CA MET A 170 -7.64 -4.34 24.87
C MET A 170 -8.51 -5.58 24.66
N ASP A 171 -9.78 -5.52 25.04
CA ASP A 171 -10.72 -6.58 24.70
C ASP A 171 -11.14 -6.50 23.21
N LEU A 172 -11.43 -7.64 22.60
CA LEU A 172 -11.99 -7.72 21.23
C LEU A 172 -13.27 -6.89 21.07
N MET A 173 -14.05 -6.74 22.14
CA MET A 173 -15.32 -6.00 22.15
C MET A 173 -15.16 -4.53 22.56
N SER A 174 -13.92 -4.04 22.68
CA SER A 174 -13.65 -2.64 23.02
C SER A 174 -14.28 -1.69 22.01
N PRO A 175 -14.92 -0.58 22.45
CA PRO A 175 -15.52 0.39 21.54
C PRO A 175 -14.50 0.99 20.56
N TRP A 176 -13.21 1.03 20.95
CA TRP A 176 -12.12 1.49 20.08
C TRP A 176 -11.96 0.65 18.81
N GLN A 177 -12.32 -0.64 18.81
CA GLN A 177 -12.30 -1.47 17.60
C GLN A 177 -13.23 -0.92 16.49
N SER A 178 -14.27 -0.17 16.88
CA SER A 178 -15.19 0.48 15.94
C SER A 178 -14.54 1.65 15.18
N VAL A 179 -13.37 2.14 15.62
CA VAL A 179 -12.64 3.24 14.96
C VAL A 179 -11.85 2.76 13.75
N ILE A 180 -11.41 1.49 13.74
CA ILE A 180 -10.62 0.86 12.66
C ILE A 180 -11.22 1.09 11.27
N PRO A 181 -12.51 0.78 10.98
CA PRO A 181 -13.05 0.94 9.63
C PRO A 181 -13.08 2.40 9.17
N PHE A 182 -13.24 3.37 10.08
CA PHE A 182 -13.21 4.78 9.72
C PHE A 182 -11.80 5.25 9.40
N LEU A 183 -10.79 4.82 10.15
CA LEU A 183 -9.39 5.09 9.82
C LEU A 183 -9.02 4.51 8.44
N LEU A 184 -9.47 3.29 8.14
CA LEU A 184 -9.26 2.67 6.83
C LEU A 184 -10.01 3.40 5.72
N LEU A 185 -11.25 3.79 5.95
CA LEU A 185 -12.02 4.57 5.00
C LEU A 185 -11.33 5.91 4.70
N SER A 186 -10.87 6.62 5.73
CA SER A 186 -10.09 7.85 5.58
C SER A 186 -8.81 7.61 4.77
N ALA A 187 -8.05 6.55 5.07
CA ALA A 187 -6.84 6.20 4.33
C ALA A 187 -7.12 5.95 2.84
N VAL A 188 -8.17 5.17 2.51
CA VAL A 188 -8.55 4.86 1.13
C VAL A 188 -9.07 6.09 0.39
N VAL A 189 -9.91 6.91 1.03
CA VAL A 189 -10.43 8.16 0.44
C VAL A 189 -9.30 9.15 0.15
N LEU A 190 -8.37 9.33 1.08
CA LEU A 190 -7.20 10.20 0.88
C LEU A 190 -6.33 9.68 -0.26
N SER A 191 -6.06 8.38 -0.31
CA SER A 191 -5.28 7.76 -1.39
C SER A 191 -5.95 7.94 -2.75
N ALA A 192 -7.24 7.65 -2.84
CA ALA A 192 -8.02 7.83 -4.07
C ALA A 192 -8.04 9.30 -4.52
N ARG A 193 -8.17 10.24 -3.59
CA ARG A 193 -8.10 11.68 -3.88
C ARG A 193 -6.73 12.07 -4.40
N SER A 194 -5.64 11.61 -3.78
CA SER A 194 -4.28 11.87 -4.25
C SER A 194 -4.09 11.35 -5.68
N PHE A 195 -4.47 10.10 -5.96
CA PHE A 195 -4.39 9.56 -7.32
C PHE A 195 -5.24 10.34 -8.33
N ALA A 196 -6.44 10.79 -7.96
CA ALA A 196 -7.28 11.60 -8.83
C ALA A 196 -6.70 13.00 -9.10
N ILE A 197 -6.00 13.60 -8.12
CA ILE A 197 -5.30 14.87 -8.30
C ILE A 197 -4.11 14.67 -9.26
N ARG A 198 -3.31 13.63 -9.07
CA ARG A 198 -2.18 13.32 -9.96
C ARG A 198 -2.61 12.93 -11.37
N GLY A 199 -3.68 12.16 -11.50
CA GLY A 199 -4.28 11.82 -12.79
C GLY A 199 -4.72 13.07 -13.56
N ARG A 200 -5.39 14.01 -12.87
CA ARG A 200 -5.76 15.31 -13.47
C ARG A 200 -4.53 16.14 -13.86
N ALA A 201 -3.47 16.15 -13.07
CA ALA A 201 -2.25 16.86 -13.41
C ALA A 201 -1.62 16.33 -14.71
N ILE A 202 -1.63 15.01 -14.92
CA ILE A 202 -1.23 14.39 -16.20
C ILE A 202 -2.19 14.79 -17.34
N GLU A 203 -3.48 14.90 -17.04
CA GLU A 203 -4.48 15.25 -18.05
C GLU A 203 -4.37 16.69 -18.53
N THR A 204 -4.02 17.61 -17.63
CA THR A 204 -3.94 19.05 -17.87
C THR A 204 -2.55 19.54 -18.25
N ALA A 205 -1.52 18.69 -18.22
CA ALA A 205 -0.15 19.04 -18.58
C ALA A 205 -0.09 19.61 -20.00
N GLN A 206 0.52 20.79 -20.13
CA GLN A 206 0.67 21.50 -21.41
C GLN A 206 2.07 21.31 -22.00
N THR A 207 3.07 21.08 -21.14
CA THR A 207 4.46 20.88 -21.56
C THR A 207 4.91 19.44 -21.31
N ARG A 208 5.98 19.00 -22.00
CA ARG A 208 6.53 17.66 -21.75
C ARG A 208 7.14 17.56 -20.36
N SER A 209 7.76 18.63 -19.86
CA SER A 209 8.28 18.67 -18.48
C SER A 209 7.17 18.44 -17.45
N GLU A 210 6.04 19.14 -17.56
CA GLU A 210 4.89 18.96 -16.67
C GLU A 210 4.35 17.53 -16.70
N LEU A 211 4.25 16.94 -17.90
CA LEU A 211 3.77 15.58 -18.09
C LEU A 211 4.68 14.56 -17.42
N VAL A 212 6.00 14.70 -17.59
CA VAL A 212 7.01 13.82 -17.00
C VAL A 212 7.02 13.96 -15.48
N ASP A 213 6.95 15.18 -14.95
CA ASP A 213 6.94 15.44 -13.51
C ASP A 213 5.67 14.89 -12.83
N ALA A 214 4.51 15.09 -13.46
CA ALA A 214 3.24 14.54 -12.97
C ALA A 214 3.24 13.02 -12.98
N SER A 215 3.77 12.40 -14.04
CA SER A 215 3.93 10.95 -14.15
C SER A 215 4.93 10.38 -13.15
N TRP A 216 6.05 11.08 -12.94
CA TRP A 216 7.04 10.72 -11.95
C TRP A 216 6.44 10.75 -10.54
N THR A 217 5.72 11.81 -10.18
CA THR A 217 5.07 11.90 -8.88
C THR A 217 3.99 10.82 -8.70
N LEU A 218 3.22 10.53 -9.73
CA LEU A 218 2.25 9.42 -9.71
C LEU A 218 2.94 8.07 -9.48
N PHE A 219 4.09 7.83 -10.13
CA PHE A 219 4.90 6.63 -9.88
C PHE A 219 5.34 6.55 -8.41
N GLN A 220 5.78 7.66 -7.82
CA GLN A 220 6.19 7.70 -6.41
C GLN A 220 5.02 7.39 -5.47
N ASP A 221 3.82 7.90 -5.76
CA ASP A 221 2.63 7.58 -4.96
C ASP A 221 2.25 6.08 -5.10
N PHE A 222 2.50 5.43 -6.23
CA PHE A 222 2.25 3.98 -6.39
C PHE A 222 3.29 3.08 -5.70
N TYR A 223 4.58 3.38 -5.88
CA TYR A 223 5.67 2.47 -5.50
C TYR A 223 6.43 2.90 -4.24
N GLY A 224 6.16 4.11 -3.74
CA GLY A 224 6.80 4.68 -2.57
C GLY A 224 8.21 5.19 -2.80
N LEU A 225 8.76 5.86 -1.78
CA LEU A 225 10.07 6.53 -1.86
C LEU A 225 11.24 5.58 -2.07
N VAL A 226 11.17 4.34 -1.56
CA VAL A 226 12.26 3.37 -1.69
C VAL A 226 12.54 3.05 -3.16
N TRP A 227 11.48 2.81 -3.94
CA TRP A 227 11.61 2.56 -5.37
C TRP A 227 11.89 3.84 -6.15
N ALA A 228 11.24 4.95 -5.79
CA ALA A 228 11.52 6.26 -6.37
C ALA A 228 13.02 6.60 -6.31
N ARG A 229 13.62 6.48 -5.14
CA ARG A 229 15.05 6.77 -4.92
C ARG A 229 15.95 5.87 -5.77
N ARG A 230 15.66 4.57 -5.84
CA ARG A 230 16.45 3.63 -6.66
C ARG A 230 16.39 3.96 -8.16
N ILE A 231 15.23 4.37 -8.65
CA ILE A 231 15.08 4.80 -10.05
C ILE A 231 15.80 6.12 -10.26
N GLN A 232 15.65 7.08 -9.36
CA GLN A 232 16.33 8.36 -9.39
C GLN A 232 17.85 8.19 -9.48
N GLU A 233 18.43 7.38 -8.59
CA GLU A 233 19.87 7.06 -8.59
C GLU A 233 20.31 6.45 -9.92
N ARG A 234 19.52 5.52 -10.48
CA ARG A 234 19.83 4.86 -11.75
C ARG A 234 19.75 5.82 -12.94
N VAL A 235 18.74 6.68 -13.00
CA VAL A 235 18.59 7.70 -14.05
C VAL A 235 19.74 8.71 -13.96
N ASN A 236 20.08 9.17 -12.75
CA ASN A 236 21.16 10.13 -12.55
C ASN A 236 22.56 9.54 -12.85
N GLN A 237 22.74 8.22 -12.72
CA GLN A 237 23.95 7.55 -13.21
C GLN A 237 24.08 7.65 -14.75
N PHE A 238 22.97 7.54 -15.50
CA PHE A 238 22.99 7.80 -16.94
C PHE A 238 23.28 9.27 -17.22
N ALA A 239 22.65 10.19 -16.49
CA ALA A 239 22.89 11.63 -16.64
C ALA A 239 24.37 12.00 -16.48
N SER A 240 25.05 11.43 -15.49
CA SER A 240 26.49 11.65 -15.27
C SER A 240 27.36 11.09 -16.39
N ARG A 241 27.03 9.91 -16.93
CA ARG A 241 27.81 9.26 -18.00
C ARG A 241 27.62 9.94 -19.35
N GLU A 242 26.39 10.29 -19.68
CA GLU A 242 25.98 10.92 -20.93
C GLU A 242 26.12 12.46 -20.90
N LYS A 243 26.56 13.01 -19.76
CA LYS A 243 26.75 14.44 -19.52
C LYS A 243 25.49 15.27 -19.79
N TRP A 244 24.33 14.80 -19.31
CA TRP A 244 23.10 15.59 -19.39
C TRP A 244 23.17 16.79 -18.45
N ASN A 245 22.57 17.92 -18.85
CA ASN A 245 22.47 19.14 -18.04
C ASN A 245 21.32 19.08 -17.01
N VAL A 246 20.63 17.95 -16.92
CA VAL A 246 19.44 17.76 -16.11
C VAL A 246 19.57 16.53 -15.21
N LEU A 247 18.98 16.60 -14.02
CA LEU A 247 18.94 15.52 -13.04
C LEU A 247 17.51 15.22 -12.63
N LEU A 248 17.20 13.95 -12.41
CA LEU A 248 15.93 13.54 -11.81
C LEU A 248 15.99 13.82 -10.30
N THR A 249 15.05 14.61 -9.81
CA THR A 249 14.84 14.96 -8.40
C THR A 249 13.56 14.34 -7.87
N HIS A 250 13.21 14.62 -6.60
CA HIS A 250 11.93 14.20 -6.05
C HIS A 250 10.73 14.83 -6.78
N GLU A 251 10.89 16.03 -7.33
CA GLU A 251 9.80 16.74 -8.01
C GLU A 251 9.77 16.51 -9.53
N GLY A 252 10.74 15.76 -10.06
CA GLY A 252 10.90 15.56 -11.49
C GLY A 252 12.26 16.03 -12.01
N PHE A 253 12.39 16.22 -13.32
CA PHE A 253 13.67 16.64 -13.91
C PHE A 253 13.93 18.12 -13.67
N ARG A 254 15.15 18.46 -13.26
CA ARG A 254 15.58 19.84 -13.01
C ARG A 254 16.95 20.09 -13.64
N ASP A 255 17.16 21.29 -14.16
CA ASP A 255 18.47 21.76 -14.60
C ASP A 255 19.39 22.06 -13.40
N ALA A 256 20.63 22.48 -13.67
CA ALA A 256 21.59 22.86 -12.64
C ALA A 256 21.13 24.04 -11.74
N ASN A 257 20.19 24.85 -12.20
CA ASN A 257 19.62 25.99 -11.48
C ASN A 257 18.34 25.62 -10.71
N GLY A 258 17.85 24.38 -10.83
CA GLY A 258 16.60 23.94 -10.21
C GLY A 258 15.34 24.30 -11.01
N ASN A 259 15.46 24.73 -12.26
CA ASN A 259 14.34 25.05 -13.14
C ASN A 259 13.84 23.83 -13.92
N ALA A 260 12.61 23.91 -14.43
CA ALA A 260 12.10 22.95 -15.40
C ALA A 260 12.93 23.02 -16.69
N PRO A 261 13.46 21.87 -17.17
CA PRO A 261 14.28 21.84 -18.38
C PRO A 261 13.46 22.07 -19.65
N SER A 262 14.15 22.44 -20.73
CA SER A 262 13.53 22.58 -22.04
C SER A 262 13.08 21.21 -22.60
N ASP A 263 12.12 21.22 -23.52
CA ASP A 263 11.64 19.99 -24.17
C ASP A 263 12.75 19.26 -24.96
N GLU A 264 13.76 19.98 -25.44
CA GLU A 264 14.92 19.43 -26.14
C GLU A 264 15.88 18.72 -25.16
N ASP A 265 16.16 19.35 -24.02
CA ASP A 265 17.00 18.77 -22.96
C ASP A 265 16.38 17.50 -22.35
N LEU A 266 15.06 17.33 -22.45
CA LEU A 266 14.30 16.21 -21.87
C LEU A 266 14.23 14.96 -22.74
N GLU A 267 14.58 15.01 -24.03
CA GLU A 267 14.34 13.90 -24.95
C GLU A 267 15.06 12.61 -24.51
N LYS A 268 16.38 12.67 -24.33
CA LYS A 268 17.19 11.51 -23.90
C LYS A 268 16.91 11.09 -22.44
N PRO A 269 16.82 12.02 -21.46
CA PRO A 269 16.50 11.66 -20.08
C PRO A 269 15.13 10.96 -19.94
N ARG A 270 14.13 11.40 -20.71
CA ARG A 270 12.80 10.77 -20.72
C ARG A 270 12.86 9.33 -21.24
N ASP A 271 13.62 9.07 -22.30
CA ASP A 271 13.76 7.70 -22.83
C ASP A 271 14.48 6.78 -21.85
N ALA A 272 15.49 7.28 -21.13
CA ALA A 272 16.12 6.55 -20.05
C ALA A 272 15.14 6.26 -18.90
N LEU A 273 14.31 7.24 -18.52
CA LEU A 273 13.26 7.04 -17.51
C LEU A 273 12.24 5.98 -17.98
N ARG A 274 11.76 6.05 -19.22
CA ARG A 274 10.91 5.01 -19.84
C ARG A 274 11.56 3.64 -19.72
N TRP A 275 12.83 3.54 -20.09
CA TRP A 275 13.55 2.27 -20.05
C TRP A 275 13.61 1.69 -18.63
N VAL A 276 13.87 2.52 -17.60
CA VAL A 276 13.85 2.06 -16.21
C VAL A 276 12.44 1.69 -15.75
N LEU A 277 11.42 2.48 -16.12
CA LEU A 277 10.03 2.27 -15.75
C LEU A 277 9.37 1.07 -16.43
N SER A 278 9.88 0.59 -17.57
CA SER A 278 9.43 -0.64 -18.25
C SER A 278 9.47 -1.89 -17.35
N ARG A 279 10.23 -1.83 -16.25
CA ARG A 279 10.26 -2.90 -15.24
C ARG A 279 9.07 -2.85 -14.27
N PHE A 280 8.29 -1.79 -14.27
CA PHE A 280 7.20 -1.53 -13.32
C PHE A 280 5.84 -1.36 -14.01
N ALA A 281 5.84 -0.87 -15.24
CA ALA A 281 4.66 -0.62 -16.04
C ALA A 281 4.80 -1.27 -17.42
N ASP A 282 3.68 -1.63 -18.05
CA ASP A 282 3.66 -2.04 -19.45
C ASP A 282 3.82 -0.85 -20.40
N ASP A 283 4.08 -1.16 -21.67
CA ASP A 283 4.32 -0.13 -22.70
C ASP A 283 3.10 0.76 -22.93
N GLN A 284 1.89 0.21 -22.77
CA GLN A 284 0.66 0.98 -22.91
C GLN A 284 0.60 2.07 -21.83
N TRP A 285 0.75 1.71 -20.55
CA TRP A 285 0.75 2.67 -19.45
C TRP A 285 1.84 3.72 -19.63
N ILE A 286 3.05 3.32 -20.04
CA ILE A 286 4.16 4.26 -20.26
C ILE A 286 3.84 5.22 -21.40
N SER A 287 3.33 4.74 -22.52
CA SER A 287 2.97 5.60 -23.67
C SER A 287 1.89 6.63 -23.28
N GLU A 288 0.82 6.19 -22.61
CA GLU A 288 -0.28 7.06 -22.17
C GLU A 288 0.16 8.12 -21.16
N LYS A 289 1.09 7.80 -20.25
CA LYS A 289 1.48 8.71 -19.17
C LYS A 289 2.71 9.57 -19.50
N LEU A 290 3.67 9.05 -20.25
CA LEU A 290 4.92 9.78 -20.55
C LEU A 290 5.00 10.40 -21.95
N TYR A 291 4.21 9.94 -22.93
CA TYR A 291 4.34 10.37 -24.33
C TYR A 291 3.05 10.94 -24.93
N ARG A 292 2.09 11.34 -24.10
CA ARG A 292 0.80 11.88 -24.58
C ARG A 292 0.94 13.13 -25.48
N LEU A 293 1.98 13.94 -25.27
CA LEU A 293 2.27 15.18 -26.01
C LEU A 293 3.30 14.96 -27.15
N GLY A 294 3.23 13.81 -27.81
CA GLY A 294 4.16 13.36 -28.85
C GLY A 294 3.51 13.22 -30.21
#